data_AF-A0A1H8U0L8-F1
#
_entry.id   AF-A0A1H8U0L8-F1
#
_cell.length_a   1.000
_cell.length_b   1.000
_cell.length_c   1.000
_cell.angle_alpha   90.00
_cell.angle_beta   90.00
_cell.angle_gamma   90.00
#
_symmetry.space_group_name_H-M   'P 1'
#
loop_
_entity.id
_entity.type
_entity.pdbx_description
1 polymer ?
#
loop_
_entity_poly.entity_id
_entity_poly.type
_entity_poly.pdbx_seq_one_letter_code
_entity_poly.pdbx_strand_id
1 'polypeptide(L)'
;MNPAKSTSKHYLALLLAVAAVAFAAALVAPASAYAASDQKMYRLYNPNGGEHFYTANVMEMTNLHRLGWTYEGVGWIAPASGSPVYRLYNPNGGDHHYTMAAEEKDFLVALGWNYEGVGWRSASASAGQPLYRQYNPNASSGSHNYTLSAQENDHLVSLGWNAEGVCWYGYEPSESDFITSLDYSQAVNLPVSVSAYSVVVAREDGVVIASKSPNKKCETGSTAKLMTCWLAQESLGDAQVTLSDYDIQIAQPFAYDRDQPWKANSASVVAKQCMYVSSNPYAHTLARYVAREKYGATGTDWGDMRNGVRAMQERAVEIGMTNTTFVSPSGLFGPKNGNFTKDFSSNSKGMTNNRSTGNDMMLLTLNAVPAGTHIVGNTFGSPHKFTNIKTGTNERESMLSMIRIKGKTYYIALMAADHTSSQGGTDVNETTAIVNWLWDYVQ
;
A
#
# COMPACT_ATOMS: atom_id res chain seq x y z
N MET A 1 20.59 6.94 -84.29
CA MET A 1 19.48 7.87 -84.58
C MET A 1 18.75 8.15 -83.28
N ASN A 2 18.56 9.43 -82.96
CA ASN A 2 17.90 9.96 -81.77
C ASN A 2 16.46 9.41 -81.60
N PRO A 3 15.98 9.29 -80.36
CA PRO A 3 15.11 10.37 -79.88
C PRO A 3 15.46 10.87 -78.48
N ALA A 4 15.14 12.15 -78.31
CA ALA A 4 15.44 13.01 -77.21
C ALA A 4 14.30 13.07 -76.18
N LYS A 5 14.69 13.34 -74.93
CA LYS A 5 14.00 14.12 -73.88
C LYS A 5 12.65 13.61 -73.35
N SER A 6 12.65 13.27 -72.05
CA SER A 6 12.01 14.15 -71.06
C SER A 6 12.40 13.75 -69.62
N THR A 7 12.91 14.75 -68.89
CA THR A 7 12.82 14.98 -67.42
C THR A 7 13.14 13.82 -66.47
N SER A 8 14.12 13.89 -65.57
CA SER A 8 14.72 15.03 -64.89
C SER A 8 16.04 14.61 -64.21
N LYS A 9 16.81 15.61 -63.81
CA LYS A 9 18.23 15.55 -63.43
C LYS A 9 18.48 14.77 -62.15
N HIS A 10 19.54 13.96 -62.19
CA HIS A 10 20.26 13.42 -61.04
C HIS A 10 20.85 14.58 -60.22
N TYR A 11 20.90 14.49 -58.89
CA TYR A 11 22.11 14.79 -58.13
C TYR A 11 22.15 13.99 -56.83
N LEU A 12 23.17 13.14 -56.78
CA LEU A 12 23.82 12.58 -55.62
C LEU A 12 24.19 13.72 -54.65
N ALA A 13 23.69 13.68 -53.41
CA ALA A 13 24.27 14.42 -52.30
C ALA A 13 23.96 13.70 -50.97
N LEU A 14 25.05 13.19 -50.40
CA LEU A 14 25.27 12.91 -48.99
C LEU A 14 24.46 13.85 -48.07
N LEU A 15 23.70 13.30 -47.12
CA LEU A 15 23.40 13.95 -45.83
C LEU A 15 22.69 12.96 -44.90
N LEU A 16 23.35 12.70 -43.76
CA LEU A 16 22.71 12.22 -42.54
C LEU A 16 21.51 13.11 -42.23
N ALA A 17 20.29 12.59 -42.42
CA ALA A 17 19.09 13.25 -41.97
C ALA A 17 18.95 12.99 -40.46
N VAL A 18 19.46 13.96 -39.72
CA VAL A 18 19.10 14.32 -38.35
C VAL A 18 17.60 14.07 -38.15
N ALA A 19 17.26 13.03 -37.39
CA ALA A 19 15.95 12.90 -36.77
C ALA A 19 15.86 14.00 -35.69
N ALA A 20 15.48 15.20 -36.11
CA ALA A 20 15.00 16.24 -35.23
C ALA A 20 13.65 15.77 -34.68
N VAL A 21 13.70 14.91 -33.66
CA VAL A 21 12.58 14.74 -32.74
C VAL A 21 12.53 16.06 -31.96
N ALA A 22 11.71 16.98 -32.44
CA ALA A 22 11.19 18.07 -31.64
C ALA A 22 10.38 17.42 -30.51
N PHE A 23 11.07 17.02 -29.44
CA PHE A 23 10.45 16.72 -28.18
C PHE A 23 10.00 18.07 -27.65
N ALA A 24 8.75 18.41 -27.97
CA ALA A 24 8.06 19.52 -27.37
C ALA A 24 8.27 19.41 -25.87
N ALA A 25 8.88 20.47 -25.31
CA ALA A 25 9.08 20.64 -23.89
C ALA A 25 7.78 20.24 -23.18
N ALA A 26 7.81 19.10 -22.49
CA ALA A 26 6.85 18.83 -21.45
C ALA A 26 6.98 20.03 -20.53
N LEU A 27 5.95 20.87 -20.49
CA LEU A 27 5.85 21.92 -19.49
C LEU A 27 6.11 21.24 -18.16
N VAL A 28 7.27 21.56 -17.57
CA VAL A 28 7.56 21.26 -16.18
C VAL A 28 6.43 21.93 -15.42
N ALA A 29 5.48 21.11 -14.97
CA ALA A 29 4.53 21.56 -13.98
C ALA A 29 5.39 22.12 -12.83
N PRO A 30 5.16 23.37 -12.38
CA PRO A 30 5.82 23.85 -11.19
C PRO A 30 5.54 22.82 -10.10
N ALA A 31 6.58 22.41 -9.38
CA ALA A 31 6.45 21.55 -8.21
C ALA A 31 5.36 22.16 -7.32
N SER A 32 4.17 21.55 -7.38
CA SER A 32 3.03 21.98 -6.57
C SER A 32 3.50 21.97 -5.13
N ALA A 33 3.18 23.03 -4.40
CA ALA A 33 3.56 23.19 -3.01
C ALA A 33 3.06 21.98 -2.19
N TYR A 34 3.95 21.02 -1.93
CA TYR A 34 3.75 20.00 -0.92
C TYR A 34 3.73 20.70 0.44
N ALA A 35 2.54 21.01 0.92
CA ALA A 35 2.25 21.20 2.33
C ALA A 35 1.13 20.21 2.67
N ALA A 36 1.49 18.94 2.84
CA ALA A 36 0.55 17.85 3.03
C ALA A 36 1.12 16.87 4.06
N SER A 37 0.88 17.16 5.34
CA SER A 37 1.18 16.32 6.51
C SER A 37 2.62 15.81 6.64
N ASP A 38 2.99 15.39 7.85
CA ASP A 38 4.28 14.77 8.07
C ASP A 38 4.34 13.40 7.37
N GLN A 39 5.50 13.06 6.80
CA GLN A 39 5.70 11.89 5.94
C GLN A 39 6.53 10.81 6.65
N LYS A 40 6.04 9.57 6.66
CA LYS A 40 6.83 8.42 7.10
C LYS A 40 7.91 8.13 6.08
N MET A 41 9.14 8.00 6.55
CA MET A 41 10.28 7.62 5.72
C MET A 41 10.59 6.15 5.92
N TYR A 42 10.18 5.34 4.94
CA TYR A 42 10.37 3.90 4.97
C TYR A 42 11.82 3.54 4.66
N ARG A 43 12.40 2.69 5.50
CA ARG A 43 13.76 2.16 5.35
C ARG A 43 13.69 0.74 4.80
N LEU A 44 14.42 0.47 3.73
CA LEU A 44 14.59 -0.88 3.21
C LEU A 44 16.07 -1.22 3.07
N TYR A 45 16.41 -2.48 3.33
CA TYR A 45 17.74 -3.03 3.16
C TYR A 45 17.76 -4.03 1.99
N ASN A 46 18.70 -3.90 1.06
CA ASN A 46 18.94 -4.91 0.04
C ASN A 46 19.94 -5.95 0.54
N PRO A 47 19.52 -7.21 0.79
CA PRO A 47 20.44 -8.25 1.25
C PRO A 47 21.50 -8.65 0.22
N ASN A 48 21.35 -8.29 -1.06
CA ASN A 48 22.29 -8.67 -2.12
C ASN A 48 23.43 -7.67 -2.31
N GLY A 49 23.16 -6.37 -2.13
CA GLY A 49 24.14 -5.29 -2.35
C GLY A 49 24.51 -4.50 -1.09
N GLY A 50 23.80 -4.73 0.02
CA GLY A 50 24.04 -4.07 1.30
C GLY A 50 23.50 -2.64 1.40
N GLU A 51 22.86 -2.14 0.35
CA GLU A 51 22.33 -0.78 0.32
C GLU A 51 21.06 -0.60 1.16
N HIS A 52 20.94 0.58 1.76
CA HIS A 52 19.67 1.05 2.29
C HIS A 52 18.99 1.99 1.30
N PHE A 53 17.67 1.88 1.19
CA PHE A 53 16.83 2.79 0.41
C PHE A 53 15.81 3.46 1.32
N TYR A 54 15.63 4.76 1.12
CA TYR A 54 14.73 5.59 1.92
C TYR A 54 13.72 6.30 1.02
N THR A 55 12.45 6.14 1.35
CA THR A 55 11.38 6.75 0.55
C THR A 55 10.17 7.11 1.39
N ALA A 56 9.50 8.22 1.03
CA ALA A 56 8.15 8.54 1.49
C ALA A 56 7.07 7.84 0.64
N ASN A 57 7.47 7.19 -0.45
CA ASN A 57 6.58 6.55 -1.41
C ASN A 57 6.44 5.07 -1.09
N VAL A 58 5.27 4.71 -0.56
CA VAL A 58 4.97 3.32 -0.22
C VAL A 58 4.95 2.40 -1.43
N MET A 59 4.63 2.89 -2.62
CA MET A 59 4.70 2.06 -3.82
C MET A 59 6.15 1.70 -4.19
N GLU A 60 7.11 2.60 -3.95
CA GLU A 60 8.53 2.29 -4.13
C GLU A 60 8.95 1.23 -3.10
N MET A 61 8.66 1.47 -1.82
CA MET A 61 8.97 0.54 -0.72
C MET A 61 8.38 -0.85 -0.99
N THR A 62 7.07 -0.96 -1.22
CA THR A 62 6.41 -2.26 -1.42
C THR A 62 6.88 -3.00 -2.66
N ASN A 63 7.21 -2.28 -3.74
CA ASN A 63 7.79 -2.91 -4.92
C ASN A 63 9.17 -3.48 -4.64
N LEU A 64 10.04 -2.74 -3.93
CA LEU A 64 11.35 -3.22 -3.52
C LEU A 64 11.24 -4.42 -2.58
N HIS A 65 10.33 -4.36 -1.61
CA HIS A 65 10.08 -5.49 -0.71
C HIS A 65 9.65 -6.75 -1.48
N ARG A 66 8.73 -6.60 -2.45
CA ARG A 66 8.30 -7.70 -3.34
C ARG A 66 9.44 -8.23 -4.22
N LEU A 67 10.46 -7.40 -4.51
CA LEU A 67 11.66 -7.79 -5.25
C LEU A 67 12.74 -8.41 -4.34
N GLY A 68 12.44 -8.63 -3.05
CA GLY A 68 13.33 -9.34 -2.12
C GLY A 68 14.12 -8.44 -1.18
N TRP A 69 13.85 -7.13 -1.15
CA TRP A 69 14.44 -6.23 -0.16
C TRP A 69 13.75 -6.43 1.20
N THR A 70 14.51 -6.27 2.28
CA THR A 70 13.99 -6.31 3.64
C THR A 70 13.42 -4.95 4.00
N TYR A 71 12.12 -4.87 4.30
CA TYR A 71 11.55 -3.66 4.91
C TYR A 71 11.92 -3.64 6.40
N GLU A 72 12.57 -2.57 6.85
CA GLU A 72 13.10 -2.44 8.22
C GLU A 72 12.28 -1.49 9.10
N GLY A 73 11.17 -0.98 8.59
CA GLY A 73 10.30 -0.05 9.32
C GLY A 73 10.39 1.39 8.84
N VAL A 74 9.83 2.28 9.64
CA VAL A 74 9.92 3.72 9.44
C VAL A 74 11.19 4.21 10.11
N GLY A 75 12.15 4.71 9.34
CA GLY A 75 13.41 5.23 9.88
C GLY A 75 13.26 6.57 10.60
N TRP A 76 12.35 7.43 10.12
CA TRP A 76 11.97 8.70 10.76
C TRP A 76 10.67 9.25 10.15
N ILE A 77 10.15 10.32 10.75
CA ILE A 77 9.09 11.15 10.17
C ILE A 77 9.71 12.44 9.62
N ALA A 78 9.53 12.70 8.33
CA ALA A 78 9.90 13.97 7.71
C ALA A 78 8.75 14.99 7.86
N PRO A 79 8.99 16.24 8.29
CA PRO A 79 7.92 17.21 8.44
C PRO A 79 7.24 17.58 7.11
N ALA A 80 6.00 18.06 7.21
CA ALA A 80 5.24 18.59 6.08
C ALA A 80 5.91 19.81 5.41
N SER A 81 6.77 20.52 6.15
CA SER A 81 7.43 21.74 5.71
C SER A 81 8.85 21.84 6.28
N GLY A 82 9.68 22.69 5.66
CA GLY A 82 11.06 22.92 6.08
C GLY A 82 12.05 22.91 4.92
N SER A 83 13.33 22.77 5.25
CA SER A 83 14.40 22.82 4.25
C SER A 83 14.37 21.56 3.35
N PRO A 84 14.66 21.68 2.04
CA PRO A 84 14.59 20.54 1.13
C PRO A 84 15.71 19.53 1.38
N VAL A 85 15.39 18.24 1.31
CA VAL A 85 16.37 17.16 1.13
C VAL A 85 16.27 16.68 -0.32
N TYR A 86 17.35 16.85 -1.06
CA TYR A 86 17.48 16.48 -2.47
C TYR A 86 17.74 14.98 -2.62
N ARG A 87 17.02 14.34 -3.54
CA ARG A 87 17.19 12.93 -3.90
C ARG A 87 17.91 12.82 -5.24
N LEU A 88 18.97 12.01 -5.28
CA LEU A 88 19.73 11.75 -6.50
C LEU A 88 19.86 10.25 -6.73
N TYR A 89 19.88 9.84 -7.99
CA TYR A 89 20.06 8.46 -8.42
C TYR A 89 21.29 8.32 -9.32
N ASN A 90 22.16 7.35 -9.02
CA ASN A 90 23.30 6.99 -9.84
C ASN A 90 22.94 5.87 -10.82
N PRO A 91 22.77 6.17 -12.13
CA PRO A 91 22.39 5.16 -13.10
C PRO A 91 23.48 4.10 -13.35
N ASN A 92 24.74 4.36 -12.97
CA ASN A 92 25.86 3.44 -13.20
C ASN A 92 26.04 2.45 -12.03
N GLY A 93 25.74 2.88 -10.80
CA GLY A 93 25.93 2.09 -9.59
C GLY A 93 24.63 1.54 -8.98
N GLY A 94 23.47 2.08 -9.35
CA GLY A 94 22.18 1.73 -8.75
C GLY A 94 21.89 2.42 -7.41
N ASP A 95 22.79 3.27 -6.93
CA ASP A 95 22.70 3.93 -5.63
C ASP A 95 21.81 5.17 -5.62
N HIS A 96 21.21 5.43 -4.46
CA HIS A 96 20.54 6.70 -4.17
C HIS A 96 21.35 7.51 -3.16
N HIS A 97 21.39 8.82 -3.36
CA HIS A 97 22.01 9.77 -2.43
C HIS A 97 21.02 10.84 -1.98
N TYR A 98 21.14 11.25 -0.72
CA TYR A 98 20.24 12.22 -0.10
C TYR A 98 21.04 13.31 0.58
N THR A 99 20.75 14.57 0.24
CA THR A 99 21.51 15.70 0.79
C THR A 99 20.69 16.98 0.89
N MET A 100 20.98 17.80 1.89
CA MET A 100 20.48 19.18 1.97
C MET A 100 21.40 20.18 1.25
N ALA A 101 22.63 19.79 0.91
CA ALA A 101 23.62 20.69 0.29
C ALA A 101 23.34 20.81 -1.21
N ALA A 102 22.99 22.02 -1.65
CA ALA A 102 22.73 22.29 -3.06
C ALA A 102 24.00 22.08 -3.90
N GLU A 103 25.16 22.41 -3.36
CA GLU A 103 26.47 22.29 -3.99
C GLU A 103 26.86 20.81 -4.20
N GLU A 104 26.58 19.94 -3.21
CA GLU A 104 26.80 18.49 -3.34
C GLU A 104 25.90 17.90 -4.42
N LYS A 105 24.62 18.29 -4.42
CA LYS A 105 23.66 17.90 -5.46
C LYS A 105 24.12 18.36 -6.85
N ASP A 106 24.51 19.62 -7.02
CA ASP A 106 24.96 20.17 -8.31
C ASP A 106 26.25 19.50 -8.80
N PHE A 107 27.18 19.20 -7.88
CA PHE A 107 28.40 18.45 -8.19
C PHE A 107 28.11 17.03 -8.68
N LEU A 108 27.24 16.29 -7.99
CA LEU A 108 26.84 14.93 -8.39
C LEU A 108 26.11 14.91 -9.75
N VAL A 109 25.25 15.90 -10.00
CA VAL A 109 24.60 16.07 -11.31
C VAL A 109 25.64 16.31 -12.42
N ALA A 110 26.66 17.13 -12.17
CA ALA A 110 27.76 17.34 -13.11
C ALA A 110 28.57 16.06 -13.38
N LEU A 111 28.59 15.12 -12.43
CA LEU A 111 29.18 13.78 -12.58
C LEU A 111 28.24 12.75 -13.23
N GLY A 112 27.05 13.16 -13.68
CA GLY A 112 26.10 12.31 -14.41
C GLY A 112 25.07 11.60 -13.54
N TRP A 113 24.92 12.00 -12.26
CA TRP A 113 23.81 11.53 -11.44
C TRP A 113 22.50 12.21 -11.87
N ASN A 114 21.40 11.49 -11.73
CA ASN A 114 20.06 12.02 -12.01
C ASN A 114 19.52 12.70 -10.77
N TYR A 115 19.22 14.00 -10.85
CA TYR A 115 18.46 14.71 -9.82
C TYR A 115 16.97 14.35 -9.94
N GLU A 116 16.42 13.73 -8.90
CA GLU A 116 15.03 13.26 -8.88
C GLU A 116 14.07 14.24 -8.17
N GLY A 117 14.58 15.38 -7.70
CA GLY A 117 13.79 16.38 -7.00
C GLY A 117 14.02 16.41 -5.49
N VAL A 118 13.13 17.10 -4.79
CA VAL A 118 13.08 17.12 -3.32
C VAL A 118 12.38 15.84 -2.87
N GLY A 119 13.10 14.96 -2.18
CA GLY A 119 12.55 13.71 -1.66
C GLY A 119 11.62 13.92 -0.47
N TRP A 120 12.01 14.81 0.46
CA TRP A 120 11.25 15.18 1.66
C TRP A 120 11.79 16.50 2.24
N ARG A 121 11.23 16.94 3.38
CA ARG A 121 11.67 18.14 4.11
C ARG A 121 12.42 17.77 5.39
N SER A 122 13.34 18.64 5.79
CA SER A 122 14.01 18.62 7.09
C SER A 122 13.31 19.56 8.05
N ALA A 123 13.17 19.13 9.30
CA ALA A 123 12.80 20.01 10.41
C ALA A 123 13.92 21.02 10.69
N SER A 124 13.63 22.03 11.50
CA SER A 124 14.69 22.83 12.11
C SER A 124 15.38 22.02 13.23
N ALA A 125 16.63 22.37 13.54
CA ALA A 125 17.37 21.76 14.64
C ALA A 125 16.68 21.94 16.02
N SER A 126 15.82 22.95 16.16
CA SER A 126 15.06 23.21 17.38
C SER A 126 13.77 22.38 17.50
N ALA A 127 13.32 21.78 16.41
CA ALA A 127 12.04 21.06 16.34
C ALA A 127 12.20 19.56 16.09
N GLY A 128 13.26 19.15 15.38
CA GLY A 128 13.53 17.75 15.06
C GLY A 128 14.76 17.17 15.76
N GLN A 129 14.88 15.85 15.68
CA GLN A 129 16.04 15.06 16.07
C GLN A 129 17.05 14.98 14.92
N PRO A 130 18.36 14.96 15.21
CA PRO A 130 19.40 14.87 14.20
C PRO A 130 19.42 13.50 13.52
N LEU A 131 19.49 13.48 12.19
CA LEU A 131 19.86 12.30 11.43
C LEU A 131 21.34 12.30 11.10
N TYR A 132 21.99 11.17 11.38
CA TYR A 132 23.40 10.96 11.12
C TYR A 132 23.59 10.27 9.77
N ARG A 133 24.56 10.76 8.98
CA ARG A 133 25.01 10.13 7.74
C ARG A 133 26.35 9.43 7.97
N GLN A 134 26.46 8.19 7.49
CA GLN A 134 27.71 7.44 7.48
C GLN A 134 28.03 6.98 6.06
N TYR A 135 29.30 7.05 5.68
CA TYR A 135 29.83 6.57 4.40
C TYR A 135 30.68 5.32 4.59
N ASN A 136 30.41 4.27 3.82
CA ASN A 136 31.22 3.05 3.74
C ASN A 136 32.22 3.16 2.58
N PRO A 137 33.52 3.40 2.84
CA PRO A 137 34.54 3.50 1.79
C PRO A 137 34.82 2.17 1.08
N ASN A 138 34.36 1.05 1.63
CA ASN A 138 34.61 -0.30 1.10
C ASN A 138 33.41 -0.85 0.29
N ALA A 139 32.32 -0.10 0.20
CA ALA A 139 31.12 -0.52 -0.50
C ALA A 139 31.21 -0.23 -2.00
N SER A 140 30.88 -1.23 -2.84
CA SER A 140 30.71 -1.05 -4.28
C SER A 140 29.37 -0.39 -4.66
N SER A 141 28.37 -0.54 -3.79
CA SER A 141 27.02 0.02 -3.84
C SER A 141 26.50 0.14 -2.42
N GLY A 142 25.52 1.00 -2.16
CA GLY A 142 24.96 1.16 -0.81
C GLY A 142 25.90 1.87 0.15
N SER A 143 26.73 2.76 -0.38
CA SER A 143 27.82 3.36 0.36
C SER A 143 27.39 4.32 1.48
N HIS A 144 26.10 4.63 1.65
CA HIS A 144 25.63 5.53 2.69
C HIS A 144 24.52 4.91 3.55
N ASN A 145 24.57 5.20 4.85
CA ASN A 145 23.48 4.95 5.80
C ASN A 145 22.99 6.29 6.39
N TYR A 146 21.69 6.35 6.67
CA TYR A 146 21.02 7.50 7.26
C TYR A 146 20.14 7.04 8.42
N THR A 147 20.35 7.60 9.61
CA THR A 147 19.70 7.08 10.82
C THR A 147 19.48 8.14 11.89
N LEU A 148 18.38 8.02 12.63
CA LEU A 148 18.16 8.73 13.90
C LEU A 148 18.97 8.12 15.05
N SER A 149 19.43 6.88 14.91
CA SER A 149 20.13 6.16 15.97
C SER A 149 21.61 6.55 16.02
N ALA A 150 21.98 7.34 17.03
CA ALA A 150 23.38 7.59 17.35
C ALA A 150 24.17 6.29 17.64
N GLN A 151 23.49 5.27 18.18
CA GLN A 151 24.11 3.97 18.47
C GLN A 151 24.44 3.20 17.18
N GLU A 152 23.55 3.23 16.18
CA GLU A 152 23.81 2.63 14.86
C GLU A 152 24.95 3.38 14.16
N ASN A 153 24.97 4.72 14.23
CA ASN A 153 26.08 5.53 13.74
C ASN A 153 27.43 5.07 14.35
N ASP A 154 27.51 5.06 15.68
CA ASP A 154 28.75 4.74 16.39
C ASP A 154 29.20 3.31 16.14
N HIS A 155 28.23 2.38 16.01
CA HIS A 155 28.51 1.00 15.66
C HIS A 155 29.10 0.87 14.25
N LEU A 156 28.50 1.49 13.22
CA LEU A 156 29.03 1.45 11.86
C LEU A 156 30.42 2.09 11.78
N VAL A 157 30.65 3.19 12.49
CA VAL A 157 31.98 3.82 12.60
C VAL A 157 32.99 2.86 13.22
N SER A 158 32.61 2.11 14.26
CA SER A 158 33.49 1.09 14.85
C SER A 158 33.84 -0.05 13.88
N LEU A 159 33.01 -0.26 12.85
CA LEU A 159 33.22 -1.23 11.77
C LEU A 159 33.98 -0.63 10.56
N GLY A 160 34.49 0.60 10.68
CA GLY A 160 35.32 1.25 9.66
C GLY A 160 34.55 2.13 8.67
N TRP A 161 33.29 2.47 8.95
CA TRP A 161 32.57 3.51 8.22
C TRP A 161 33.03 4.90 8.68
N ASN A 162 32.89 5.89 7.80
CA ASN A 162 33.18 7.29 8.09
C ASN A 162 31.89 8.00 8.54
N ALA A 163 31.87 8.59 9.72
CA ALA A 163 30.81 9.50 10.11
C ALA A 163 30.94 10.83 9.35
N GLU A 164 29.86 11.26 8.71
CA GLU A 164 29.78 12.54 7.98
C GLU A 164 28.97 13.60 8.75
N GLY A 165 28.52 13.26 9.96
CA GLY A 165 27.81 14.17 10.85
C GLY A 165 26.30 14.22 10.59
N VAL A 166 25.68 15.31 11.04
CA VAL A 166 24.23 15.51 10.93
C VAL A 166 23.89 15.97 9.51
N CYS A 167 23.09 15.19 8.80
CA CYS A 167 22.71 15.49 7.42
C CYS A 167 21.39 16.28 7.32
N TRP A 168 20.44 16.06 8.23
CA TRP A 168 19.19 16.82 8.38
C TRP A 168 18.49 16.46 9.71
N TYR A 169 17.27 16.97 9.91
CA TYR A 169 16.46 16.70 11.10
C TYR A 169 15.09 16.13 10.75
N GLY A 170 14.62 15.16 11.54
CA GLY A 170 13.29 14.53 11.43
C GLY A 170 12.67 14.31 12.81
N TYR A 171 11.46 13.77 12.88
CA TYR A 171 10.85 13.36 14.14
C TYR A 171 11.00 11.87 14.37
N GLU A 172 11.03 11.47 15.64
CA GLU A 172 10.97 10.07 16.02
C GLU A 172 9.68 9.44 15.48
N PRO A 173 9.75 8.25 14.87
CA PRO A 173 8.56 7.45 14.65
C PRO A 173 7.89 7.19 16.00
N SER A 174 6.62 7.57 16.16
CA SER A 174 5.87 7.16 17.34
C SER A 174 5.80 5.64 17.39
N GLU A 175 6.08 5.03 18.55
CA GLU A 175 5.73 3.62 18.77
C GLU A 175 4.24 3.46 18.42
N SER A 176 3.98 2.60 17.45
CA SER A 176 2.64 2.39 16.95
C SER A 176 1.87 1.52 17.94
N ASP A 177 0.70 1.97 18.38
CA ASP A 177 -0.25 1.15 19.15
C ASP A 177 -0.82 -0.05 18.35
N PHE A 178 -0.32 -0.29 17.14
CA PHE A 178 -0.76 -1.38 16.30
C PHE A 178 -0.07 -2.69 16.64
N ILE A 179 -0.84 -3.78 16.54
CA ILE A 179 -0.28 -5.13 16.44
C ILE A 179 0.35 -5.25 15.05
N THR A 180 1.68 -5.23 14.98
CA THR A 180 2.44 -5.28 13.72
C THR A 180 2.98 -6.68 13.38
N SER A 181 2.85 -7.63 14.31
CA SER A 181 3.21 -9.04 14.11
C SER A 181 2.33 -9.96 14.94
N LEU A 182 2.11 -11.19 14.46
CA LEU A 182 1.37 -12.22 15.19
C LEU A 182 2.32 -13.15 15.96
N ASP A 183 1.92 -13.55 17.16
CA ASP A 183 2.66 -14.52 17.98
C ASP A 183 2.17 -15.95 17.69
N TYR A 184 3.02 -16.74 17.04
CA TYR A 184 2.75 -18.15 16.70
C TYR A 184 3.24 -19.15 17.75
N SER A 185 3.77 -18.70 18.89
CA SER A 185 4.36 -19.56 19.92
C SER A 185 3.39 -20.64 20.46
N GLN A 186 2.09 -20.39 20.38
CA GLN A 186 1.02 -21.29 20.83
C GLN A 186 0.21 -21.90 19.67
N ALA A 187 0.57 -21.62 18.42
CA ALA A 187 -0.23 -21.99 17.27
C ALA A 187 -0.18 -23.50 16.99
N VAL A 188 -1.34 -24.12 16.85
CA VAL A 188 -1.45 -25.47 16.29
C VAL A 188 -1.76 -25.42 14.78
N ASN A 189 -1.50 -26.52 14.08
CA ASN A 189 -2.06 -26.71 12.75
C ASN A 189 -3.59 -26.79 12.85
N LEU A 190 -4.30 -26.14 11.93
CA LEU A 190 -5.76 -26.13 11.92
C LEU A 190 -6.28 -27.59 11.87
N PRO A 191 -6.99 -28.06 12.90
CA PRO A 191 -7.39 -29.46 12.99
C PRO A 191 -8.71 -29.76 12.26
N VAL A 192 -9.32 -28.73 11.67
CA VAL A 192 -10.56 -28.85 10.89
C VAL A 192 -10.24 -28.88 9.40
N SER A 193 -10.83 -29.82 8.67
CA SER A 193 -10.70 -29.88 7.22
C SER A 193 -11.55 -28.81 6.57
N VAL A 194 -10.90 -27.93 5.79
CA VAL A 194 -11.51 -26.79 5.10
C VAL A 194 -10.92 -26.66 3.71
N SER A 195 -11.70 -26.18 2.74
CA SER A 195 -11.24 -25.88 1.39
C SER A 195 -10.45 -24.57 1.30
N ALA A 196 -10.64 -23.66 2.26
CA ALA A 196 -9.88 -22.41 2.37
C ALA A 196 -8.37 -22.62 2.23
N TYR A 197 -7.72 -21.77 1.43
CA TYR A 197 -6.29 -21.83 1.18
C TYR A 197 -5.45 -21.33 2.34
N SER A 198 -5.95 -20.32 3.05
CA SER A 198 -5.30 -19.77 4.23
C SER A 198 -6.32 -19.57 5.34
N VAL A 199 -5.97 -19.99 6.56
CA VAL A 199 -6.76 -19.74 7.76
C VAL A 199 -5.84 -19.29 8.87
N VAL A 200 -6.22 -18.24 9.59
CA VAL A 200 -5.59 -17.82 10.85
C VAL A 200 -6.68 -17.61 11.88
N VAL A 201 -6.50 -18.21 13.06
CA VAL A 201 -7.34 -18.01 14.25
C VAL A 201 -6.47 -17.38 15.32
N ALA A 202 -6.79 -16.18 15.77
CA ALA A 202 -5.99 -15.44 16.75
C ALA A 202 -6.86 -14.82 17.83
N ARG A 203 -6.29 -14.60 19.01
CA ARG A 203 -6.89 -13.81 20.07
C ARG A 203 -6.67 -12.31 19.81
N GLU A 204 -7.47 -11.46 20.45
CA GLU A 204 -7.39 -10.00 20.36
C GLU A 204 -6.03 -9.37 20.65
N ASP A 205 -5.13 -10.07 21.35
CA ASP A 205 -3.76 -9.65 21.63
C ASP A 205 -2.72 -10.14 20.60
N GLY A 206 -3.17 -10.75 19.49
CA GLY A 206 -2.29 -11.19 18.41
C GLY A 206 -1.69 -12.59 18.59
N VAL A 207 -2.00 -13.31 19.67
CA VAL A 207 -1.59 -14.71 19.85
C VAL A 207 -2.40 -15.62 18.93
N VAL A 208 -1.72 -16.35 18.06
CA VAL A 208 -2.32 -17.30 17.12
C VAL A 208 -2.58 -18.63 17.82
N ILE A 209 -3.82 -19.10 17.72
CA ILE A 209 -4.29 -20.35 18.30
C ILE A 209 -4.20 -21.48 17.29
N ALA A 210 -4.60 -21.23 16.04
CA ALA A 210 -4.48 -22.20 14.97
C ALA A 210 -4.26 -21.54 13.61
N SER A 211 -3.61 -22.25 12.70
CA SER A 211 -3.47 -21.78 11.32
C SER A 211 -3.40 -22.90 10.29
N LYS A 212 -3.77 -22.56 9.05
CA LYS A 212 -3.53 -23.36 7.84
C LYS A 212 -2.87 -22.44 6.82
N SER A 213 -1.62 -22.74 6.45
CA SER A 213 -0.86 -21.99 5.43
C SER A 213 -1.01 -20.46 5.58
N PRO A 214 -0.66 -19.87 6.74
CA PRO A 214 -0.96 -18.47 7.08
C PRO A 214 -0.41 -17.46 6.07
N ASN A 215 0.70 -17.81 5.41
CA ASN A 215 1.39 -16.95 4.43
C ASN A 215 1.02 -17.26 2.96
N LYS A 216 0.02 -18.12 2.72
CA LYS A 216 -0.45 -18.41 1.35
C LYS A 216 -1.13 -17.18 0.77
N LYS A 217 -0.53 -16.61 -0.28
CA LYS A 217 -1.09 -15.45 -0.99
C LYS A 217 -2.35 -15.85 -1.78
N CYS A 218 -3.45 -15.19 -1.46
CA CYS A 218 -4.80 -15.43 -1.97
C CYS A 218 -5.43 -14.12 -2.44
N GLU A 219 -6.49 -14.19 -3.26
CA GLU A 219 -7.31 -13.01 -3.51
C GLU A 219 -8.10 -12.65 -2.25
N THR A 220 -8.29 -11.35 -1.99
CA THR A 220 -9.01 -10.90 -0.79
C THR A 220 -10.52 -10.77 -1.04
N GLY A 221 -10.93 -10.59 -2.30
CA GLY A 221 -12.26 -10.09 -2.64
C GLY A 221 -12.60 -8.84 -1.82
N SER A 222 -13.88 -8.68 -1.47
CA SER A 222 -14.39 -7.52 -0.72
C SER A 222 -13.92 -7.41 0.74
N THR A 223 -13.11 -8.33 1.27
CA THR A 223 -12.50 -8.15 2.61
C THR A 223 -11.55 -6.95 2.67
N ALA A 224 -11.00 -6.52 1.52
CA ALA A 224 -10.19 -5.31 1.41
C ALA A 224 -10.93 -4.02 1.83
N LYS A 225 -12.27 -4.01 1.80
CA LYS A 225 -13.07 -2.86 2.22
C LYS A 225 -12.91 -2.54 3.71
N LEU A 226 -12.47 -3.50 4.53
CA LEU A 226 -12.14 -3.25 5.93
C LEU A 226 -11.03 -2.19 6.06
N MET A 227 -9.97 -2.29 5.25
CA MET A 227 -8.90 -1.27 5.19
C MET A 227 -9.43 0.09 4.74
N THR A 228 -10.21 0.11 3.67
CA THR A 228 -10.78 1.35 3.12
C THR A 228 -11.68 2.06 4.12
N CYS A 229 -12.56 1.33 4.79
CA CYS A 229 -13.49 1.91 5.76
C CYS A 229 -12.77 2.33 7.04
N TRP A 230 -11.74 1.59 7.47
CA TRP A 230 -10.92 1.97 8.61
C TRP A 230 -10.21 3.30 8.36
N LEU A 231 -9.54 3.44 7.22
CA LEU A 231 -8.88 4.69 6.83
C LEU A 231 -9.86 5.86 6.72
N ALA A 232 -11.05 5.62 6.15
CA ALA A 232 -12.07 6.65 6.04
C ALA A 232 -12.60 7.11 7.39
N GLN A 233 -12.81 6.18 8.32
CA GLN A 233 -13.23 6.52 9.67
C GLN A 233 -12.21 7.40 10.38
N GLU A 234 -10.92 7.05 10.29
CA GLU A 234 -9.85 7.82 10.93
C GLU A 234 -9.62 9.18 10.28
N SER A 235 -9.66 9.24 8.95
CA SER A 235 -9.25 10.45 8.23
C SER A 235 -10.40 11.44 8.04
N LEU A 236 -11.64 10.96 7.90
CA LEU A 236 -12.76 11.77 7.43
C LEU A 236 -13.82 12.04 8.50
N GLY A 237 -13.96 11.16 9.50
CA GLY A 237 -15.06 11.25 10.47
C GLY A 237 -16.43 11.37 9.78
N ASP A 238 -17.13 12.48 10.03
CA ASP A 238 -18.44 12.80 9.45
C ASP A 238 -18.39 13.75 8.22
N ALA A 239 -17.21 13.96 7.63
CA ALA A 239 -17.07 14.78 6.43
C ALA A 239 -18.02 14.33 5.32
N GLN A 240 -18.57 15.30 4.58
CA GLN A 240 -19.48 15.01 3.47
C GLN A 240 -18.70 14.42 2.28
N VAL A 241 -19.17 13.30 1.77
CA VAL A 241 -18.62 12.64 0.58
C VAL A 241 -19.71 12.44 -0.45
N THR A 242 -19.33 12.57 -1.72
CA THR A 242 -20.23 12.43 -2.85
C THR A 242 -19.65 11.45 -3.85
N LEU A 243 -20.49 10.49 -4.26
CA LEU A 243 -20.20 9.55 -5.34
C LEU A 243 -20.14 10.31 -6.67
N SER A 244 -19.06 10.08 -7.41
CA SER A 244 -18.87 10.58 -8.77
C SER A 244 -19.37 9.57 -9.80
N ASP A 245 -19.55 10.01 -11.04
CA ASP A 245 -19.79 9.09 -12.17
C ASP A 245 -18.65 8.08 -12.32
N TYR A 246 -17.42 8.46 -11.98
CA TYR A 246 -16.26 7.58 -11.96
C TYR A 246 -16.46 6.39 -11.00
N ASP A 247 -16.92 6.63 -9.76
CA ASP A 247 -17.12 5.58 -8.76
C ASP A 247 -18.19 4.59 -9.17
N ILE A 248 -19.23 5.07 -9.88
CA ILE A 248 -20.32 4.24 -10.37
C ILE A 248 -19.84 3.36 -11.53
N GLN A 249 -19.02 3.91 -12.43
CA GLN A 249 -18.53 3.21 -13.62
C GLN A 249 -17.47 2.14 -13.32
N ILE A 250 -16.50 2.41 -12.44
CA ILE A 250 -15.43 1.46 -12.12
C ILE A 250 -15.91 0.25 -11.29
N ALA A 251 -17.12 0.35 -10.76
CA ALA A 251 -17.62 -0.52 -9.71
C ALA A 251 -18.53 -1.66 -10.18
N GLN A 252 -18.93 -1.74 -11.46
CA GLN A 252 -20.07 -2.56 -11.86
C GLN A 252 -19.91 -3.37 -13.17
N PRO A 253 -20.55 -4.55 -13.17
CA PRO A 253 -21.53 -4.90 -14.19
C PRO A 253 -23.01 -4.85 -13.71
N PHE A 254 -23.32 -4.59 -12.43
CA PHE A 254 -24.70 -4.51 -11.94
C PHE A 254 -25.29 -3.10 -12.05
N ALA A 255 -26.58 -2.99 -12.40
CA ALA A 255 -27.28 -1.71 -12.51
C ALA A 255 -27.32 -1.00 -11.15
N TYR A 256 -26.54 0.07 -11.01
CA TYR A 256 -26.56 0.94 -9.84
C TYR A 256 -27.54 2.09 -10.08
N ASP A 257 -28.53 2.22 -9.19
CA ASP A 257 -29.44 3.36 -9.22
C ASP A 257 -28.69 4.64 -8.80
N ARG A 258 -28.69 5.64 -9.68
CA ARG A 258 -27.99 6.92 -9.47
C ARG A 258 -28.63 7.78 -8.38
N ASP A 259 -29.82 7.41 -7.93
CA ASP A 259 -30.62 8.17 -6.96
C ASP A 259 -30.75 7.47 -5.59
N GLN A 260 -29.84 6.54 -5.29
CA GLN A 260 -29.70 5.98 -3.95
C GLN A 260 -29.52 7.12 -2.90
N PRO A 261 -30.16 7.02 -1.72
CA PRO A 261 -30.15 8.10 -0.71
C PRO A 261 -28.77 8.40 -0.11
N TRP A 262 -27.76 7.59 -0.45
CA TRP A 262 -26.38 7.69 0.03
C TRP A 262 -25.42 8.24 -1.02
N LYS A 263 -25.93 8.76 -2.16
CA LYS A 263 -25.12 9.37 -3.22
C LYS A 263 -24.25 10.52 -2.71
N ALA A 264 -24.79 11.32 -1.79
CA ALA A 264 -24.09 12.34 -1.03
C ALA A 264 -24.49 12.18 0.43
N ASN A 265 -23.53 11.89 1.31
CA ASN A 265 -23.79 11.65 2.73
C ASN A 265 -22.50 11.82 3.55
N SER A 266 -22.57 11.65 4.88
CA SER A 266 -21.35 11.62 5.71
C SER A 266 -20.51 10.38 5.39
N ALA A 267 -19.19 10.51 5.50
CA ALA A 267 -18.25 9.41 5.31
C ALA A 267 -18.55 8.21 6.23
N SER A 268 -18.96 8.48 7.48
CA SER A 268 -19.41 7.45 8.44
C SER A 268 -20.60 6.62 7.93
N VAL A 269 -21.64 7.28 7.40
CA VAL A 269 -22.82 6.60 6.83
C VAL A 269 -22.43 5.78 5.60
N VAL A 270 -21.61 6.37 4.71
CA VAL A 270 -21.12 5.67 3.51
C VAL A 270 -20.23 4.49 3.88
N ALA A 271 -19.36 4.60 4.88
CA ALA A 271 -18.52 3.51 5.37
C ALA A 271 -19.32 2.37 5.99
N LYS A 272 -20.29 2.68 6.85
CA LYS A 272 -21.21 1.69 7.41
C LYS A 272 -21.96 0.93 6.31
N GLN A 273 -22.50 1.67 5.33
CA GLN A 273 -23.21 1.06 4.22
C GLN A 273 -22.26 0.27 3.31
N CYS A 274 -21.03 0.74 3.10
CA CYS A 274 -20.00 0.03 2.34
C CYS A 274 -19.70 -1.35 2.95
N MET A 275 -19.57 -1.43 4.27
CA MET A 275 -19.37 -2.69 4.97
C MET A 275 -20.60 -3.59 4.85
N TYR A 276 -21.81 -3.04 5.05
CA TYR A 276 -23.07 -3.79 5.04
C TYR A 276 -23.44 -4.37 3.67
N VAL A 277 -23.51 -3.55 2.62
CA VAL A 277 -23.90 -4.02 1.26
C VAL A 277 -22.70 -4.36 0.38
N SER A 278 -21.48 -4.25 0.91
CA SER A 278 -20.24 -4.55 0.18
C SER A 278 -20.07 -3.72 -1.11
N SER A 279 -20.57 -2.48 -1.11
CA SER A 279 -20.65 -1.60 -2.29
C SER A 279 -19.27 -1.16 -2.77
N ASN A 280 -18.97 -1.44 -4.04
CA ASN A 280 -17.75 -0.96 -4.70
C ASN A 280 -17.73 0.57 -4.89
N PRO A 281 -18.82 1.24 -5.36
CA PRO A 281 -18.81 2.69 -5.50
C PRO A 281 -18.50 3.43 -4.19
N TYR A 282 -19.03 2.91 -3.06
CA TYR A 282 -18.75 3.49 -1.74
C TYR A 282 -17.28 3.34 -1.35
N ALA A 283 -16.69 2.16 -1.58
CA ALA A 283 -15.27 1.96 -1.28
C ALA A 283 -14.37 2.91 -2.10
N HIS A 284 -14.65 3.07 -3.40
CA HIS A 284 -13.89 3.99 -4.25
C HIS A 284 -14.07 5.45 -3.83
N THR A 285 -15.30 5.85 -3.49
CA THR A 285 -15.59 7.20 -2.98
C THR A 285 -14.80 7.48 -1.71
N LEU A 286 -14.89 6.60 -0.72
CA LEU A 286 -14.20 6.76 0.55
C LEU A 286 -12.68 6.87 0.36
N ALA A 287 -12.09 6.01 -0.49
CA ALA A 287 -10.66 6.07 -0.76
C ALA A 287 -10.21 7.36 -1.45
N ARG A 288 -11.00 7.90 -2.39
CA ARG A 288 -10.70 9.21 -3.01
C ARG A 288 -10.73 10.33 -1.98
N TYR A 289 -11.70 10.34 -1.07
CA TYR A 289 -11.76 11.38 -0.05
C TYR A 289 -10.67 11.23 1.01
N VAL A 290 -10.34 10.01 1.43
CA VAL A 290 -9.14 9.75 2.25
C VAL A 290 -7.89 10.30 1.57
N ALA A 291 -7.77 10.09 0.25
CA ALA A 291 -6.64 10.61 -0.51
C ALA A 291 -6.60 12.14 -0.56
N ARG A 292 -7.75 12.79 -0.74
CA ARG A 292 -7.86 14.24 -0.74
C ARG A 292 -7.45 14.83 0.60
N GLU A 293 -7.88 14.20 1.69
CA GLU A 293 -7.51 14.62 3.04
C GLU A 293 -6.00 14.45 3.28
N LYS A 294 -5.47 13.26 2.96
CA LYS A 294 -4.09 12.91 3.29
C LYS A 294 -3.05 13.54 2.35
N TYR A 295 -3.37 13.74 1.07
CA TYR A 295 -2.40 14.14 0.06
C TYR A 295 -2.82 15.36 -0.77
N GLY A 296 -3.99 15.94 -0.51
CA GLY A 296 -4.59 16.97 -1.35
C GLY A 296 -5.28 16.38 -2.60
N ALA A 297 -6.25 17.14 -3.12
CA ALA A 297 -6.95 16.77 -4.35
C ALA A 297 -6.05 16.89 -5.58
N THR A 298 -6.07 15.86 -6.43
CA THR A 298 -5.28 15.84 -7.67
C THR A 298 -5.96 16.54 -8.85
N GLY A 299 -7.22 16.97 -8.67
CA GLY A 299 -8.07 17.51 -9.73
C GLY A 299 -8.74 16.46 -10.61
N THR A 300 -8.50 15.17 -10.39
CA THR A 300 -9.17 14.06 -11.11
C THR A 300 -9.55 12.93 -10.17
N ASP A 301 -10.72 12.32 -10.36
CA ASP A 301 -11.14 11.18 -9.52
C ASP A 301 -10.19 9.98 -9.62
N TRP A 302 -9.57 9.77 -10.79
CA TRP A 302 -8.56 8.73 -10.98
C TRP A 302 -7.27 8.99 -10.19
N GLY A 303 -6.76 10.23 -10.22
CA GLY A 303 -5.57 10.60 -9.43
C GLY A 303 -5.83 10.41 -7.94
N ASP A 304 -7.00 10.82 -7.47
CA ASP A 304 -7.42 10.65 -6.08
C ASP A 304 -7.57 9.16 -5.74
N MET A 305 -8.10 8.33 -6.65
CA MET A 305 -8.25 6.89 -6.41
C MET A 305 -6.88 6.21 -6.28
N ARG A 306 -5.91 6.53 -7.15
CA ARG A 306 -4.53 5.99 -7.02
C ARG A 306 -3.90 6.39 -5.69
N ASN A 307 -4.09 7.62 -5.26
CA ASN A 307 -3.64 8.08 -3.95
C ASN A 307 -4.40 7.38 -2.81
N GLY A 308 -5.67 7.00 -3.02
CA GLY A 308 -6.44 6.19 -2.07
C GLY A 308 -5.87 4.79 -1.91
N VAL A 309 -5.52 4.13 -3.02
CA VAL A 309 -4.82 2.82 -2.99
C VAL A 309 -3.44 2.96 -2.35
N ARG A 310 -2.72 4.05 -2.62
CA ARG A 310 -1.49 4.39 -1.90
C ARG A 310 -1.75 4.41 -0.40
N ALA A 311 -2.74 5.16 0.10
CA ALA A 311 -3.10 5.21 1.53
C ALA A 311 -3.35 3.83 2.14
N MET A 312 -4.07 2.95 1.44
CA MET A 312 -4.28 1.57 1.89
C MET A 312 -2.97 0.80 2.00
N GLN A 313 -2.10 0.93 1.01
CA GLN A 313 -0.80 0.29 1.06
C GLN A 313 0.06 0.87 2.18
N GLU A 314 0.01 2.18 2.44
CA GLU A 314 0.77 2.80 3.53
C GLU A 314 0.34 2.24 4.87
N ARG A 315 -0.97 2.13 5.09
CA ARG A 315 -1.50 1.52 6.30
C ARG A 315 -1.11 0.05 6.41
N ALA A 316 -1.22 -0.72 5.33
CA ALA A 316 -0.83 -2.13 5.34
C ALA A 316 0.59 -2.29 5.91
N VAL A 317 1.49 -1.43 5.50
CA VAL A 317 2.90 -1.42 5.91
C VAL A 317 3.07 -1.01 7.37
N GLU A 318 2.34 0.02 7.80
CA GLU A 318 2.32 0.46 9.20
C GLU A 318 1.91 -0.65 10.16
N ILE A 319 1.00 -1.54 9.73
CA ILE A 319 0.50 -2.65 10.54
C ILE A 319 1.15 -4.00 10.21
N GLY A 320 2.27 -4.01 9.49
CA GLY A 320 3.05 -5.22 9.22
C GLY A 320 2.49 -6.18 8.17
N MET A 321 1.52 -5.76 7.35
CA MET A 321 0.97 -6.52 6.22
C MET A 321 1.91 -6.53 5.01
N THR A 322 3.09 -7.11 5.18
CA THR A 322 4.18 -7.07 4.19
C THR A 322 3.93 -7.93 2.94
N ASN A 323 3.00 -8.88 3.02
CA ASN A 323 2.63 -9.77 1.92
C ASN A 323 1.35 -9.33 1.18
N THR A 324 0.76 -8.19 1.56
CA THR A 324 -0.43 -7.62 0.92
C THR A 324 -0.09 -6.66 -0.20
N THR A 325 -0.88 -6.74 -1.27
CA THR A 325 -0.85 -5.79 -2.37
C THR A 325 -2.27 -5.31 -2.66
N PHE A 326 -2.53 -4.05 -2.35
CA PHE A 326 -3.76 -3.37 -2.72
C PHE A 326 -3.63 -2.79 -4.13
N VAL A 327 -4.59 -3.10 -4.99
CA VAL A 327 -4.76 -2.53 -6.33
C VAL A 327 -6.08 -1.79 -6.48
N SER A 328 -7.03 -2.00 -5.56
CA SER A 328 -8.26 -1.22 -5.48
C SER A 328 -8.80 -1.10 -4.05
N PRO A 329 -9.63 -0.07 -3.78
CA PRO A 329 -10.33 0.09 -2.50
C PRO A 329 -11.37 -0.98 -2.21
N SER A 330 -11.88 -1.62 -3.26
CA SER A 330 -13.04 -2.50 -3.16
C SER A 330 -12.67 -3.99 -3.06
N GLY A 331 -11.45 -4.36 -3.47
CA GLY A 331 -11.07 -5.77 -3.67
C GLY A 331 -11.14 -6.24 -5.11
N LEU A 332 -11.84 -5.50 -5.98
CA LEU A 332 -12.04 -5.81 -7.39
C LEU A 332 -11.20 -4.88 -8.28
N PHE A 333 -10.55 -5.41 -9.32
CA PHE A 333 -9.95 -4.60 -10.38
C PHE A 333 -10.26 -5.17 -11.79
N GLY A 334 -11.39 -4.74 -12.34
CA GLY A 334 -11.72 -4.75 -13.77
C GLY A 334 -12.16 -6.09 -14.41
N PRO A 335 -13.12 -6.07 -15.37
CA PRO A 335 -13.58 -7.26 -16.09
C PRO A 335 -12.60 -7.68 -17.19
N LYS A 336 -12.59 -8.97 -17.53
CA LYS A 336 -11.96 -9.50 -18.76
C LYS A 336 -12.44 -8.81 -20.05
N ASN A 337 -13.59 -8.11 -20.05
CA ASN A 337 -14.26 -7.57 -21.24
C ASN A 337 -15.02 -6.24 -20.99
N GLY A 338 -14.36 -5.11 -20.78
CA GLY A 338 -15.09 -3.83 -20.75
C GLY A 338 -14.22 -2.60 -20.54
N ASN A 339 -13.79 -1.99 -21.64
CA ASN A 339 -13.28 -0.63 -21.80
C ASN A 339 -13.00 0.17 -20.53
N PHE A 340 -11.88 -0.11 -19.87
CA PHE A 340 -11.13 1.01 -19.32
C PHE A 340 -10.48 1.75 -20.49
N THR A 341 -10.30 3.07 -20.35
CA THR A 341 -9.58 3.86 -21.34
C THR A 341 -8.24 3.20 -21.68
N LYS A 342 -7.77 3.32 -22.93
CA LYS A 342 -6.52 2.75 -23.45
C LYS A 342 -5.29 2.98 -22.53
N ASP A 343 -5.32 4.00 -21.67
CA ASP A 343 -4.27 4.37 -20.72
C ASP A 343 -4.24 3.51 -19.43
N PHE A 344 -5.29 2.73 -19.19
CA PHE A 344 -5.49 1.97 -17.95
C PHE A 344 -4.94 0.53 -18.02
N SER A 345 -5.03 -0.11 -19.19
CA SER A 345 -4.55 -1.47 -19.43
C SER A 345 -3.04 -1.55 -19.63
N SER A 346 -2.40 -0.45 -20.04
CA SER A 346 -0.95 -0.38 -20.26
C SER A 346 -0.13 -0.34 -18.96
N ASN A 347 -0.72 0.10 -17.84
CA ASN A 347 -0.03 0.26 -16.55
C ASN A 347 -0.32 -0.85 -15.52
N SER A 348 -1.37 -1.66 -15.70
CA SER A 348 -1.80 -2.63 -14.68
C SER A 348 -1.02 -3.96 -14.69
N LYS A 349 -0.09 -4.19 -15.65
CA LYS A 349 0.79 -5.39 -15.75
C LYS A 349 0.11 -6.72 -15.37
N GLY A 350 -1.17 -6.92 -15.73
CA GLY A 350 -1.90 -8.16 -15.44
C GLY A 350 -2.40 -8.34 -14.00
N MET A 351 -2.43 -7.29 -13.17
CA MET A 351 -3.05 -7.33 -11.85
C MET A 351 -4.57 -7.20 -11.97
N THR A 352 -5.31 -8.23 -11.54
CA THR A 352 -6.78 -8.29 -11.64
C THR A 352 -7.50 -8.13 -10.31
N ASN A 353 -6.87 -8.46 -9.17
CA ASN A 353 -7.49 -8.43 -7.84
C ASN A 353 -6.48 -8.12 -6.73
N ASN A 354 -6.96 -7.59 -5.61
CA ASN A 354 -6.18 -7.44 -4.38
C ASN A 354 -5.72 -8.82 -3.89
N ARG A 355 -4.46 -8.92 -3.48
CA ARG A 355 -3.89 -10.17 -2.98
C ARG A 355 -3.26 -9.99 -1.60
N SER A 356 -3.56 -10.90 -0.69
CA SER A 356 -3.10 -10.88 0.69
C SER A 356 -2.89 -12.30 1.23
N THR A 357 -2.39 -12.42 2.46
CA THR A 357 -2.26 -13.68 3.19
C THR A 357 -3.26 -13.72 4.35
N GLY A 358 -3.51 -14.90 4.92
CA GLY A 358 -4.32 -14.99 6.15
C GLY A 358 -3.68 -14.24 7.32
N ASN A 359 -2.35 -14.28 7.42
CA ASN A 359 -1.57 -13.52 8.41
C ASN A 359 -1.85 -12.02 8.32
N ASP A 360 -1.72 -11.45 7.14
CA ASP A 360 -1.85 -10.00 6.95
C ASP A 360 -3.30 -9.54 7.13
N MET A 361 -4.27 -10.34 6.65
CA MET A 361 -5.68 -10.05 6.89
C MET A 361 -6.06 -10.16 8.36
N MET A 362 -5.37 -11.00 9.13
CA MET A 362 -5.52 -11.06 10.60
C MET A 362 -4.96 -9.78 11.26
N LEU A 363 -3.77 -9.30 10.86
CA LEU A 363 -3.23 -8.03 11.34
C LEU A 363 -4.18 -6.86 11.04
N LEU A 364 -4.74 -6.81 9.83
CA LEU A 364 -5.77 -5.82 9.51
C LEU A 364 -6.97 -5.92 10.45
N THR A 365 -7.45 -7.14 10.70
CA THR A 365 -8.62 -7.36 11.54
C THR A 365 -8.38 -6.93 12.99
N LEU A 366 -7.24 -7.33 13.55
CA LEU A 366 -6.85 -7.03 14.94
C LEU A 366 -6.64 -5.54 15.20
N ASN A 367 -6.29 -4.76 14.18
CA ASN A 367 -6.13 -3.31 14.33
C ASN A 367 -7.41 -2.54 13.99
N ALA A 368 -8.05 -2.86 12.87
CA ALA A 368 -9.21 -2.11 12.39
C ALA A 368 -10.46 -2.28 13.27
N VAL A 369 -10.71 -3.49 13.80
CA VAL A 369 -11.93 -3.75 14.58
C VAL A 369 -11.89 -3.06 15.94
N PRO A 370 -10.81 -3.16 16.75
CA PRO A 370 -10.71 -2.42 18.01
C PRO A 370 -10.69 -0.89 17.82
N ALA A 371 -10.18 -0.40 16.69
CA ALA A 371 -10.26 1.02 16.31
C ALA A 371 -11.70 1.49 15.98
N GLY A 372 -12.69 0.60 16.10
CA GLY A 372 -14.11 0.91 15.96
C GLY A 372 -14.62 0.86 14.52
N THR A 373 -13.86 0.27 13.58
CA THR A 373 -14.31 0.14 12.19
C THR A 373 -15.63 -0.61 12.14
N HIS A 374 -16.62 -0.05 11.43
CA HIS A 374 -17.93 -0.67 11.29
C HIS A 374 -17.84 -2.10 10.75
N ILE A 375 -18.54 -3.03 11.38
CA ILE A 375 -18.64 -4.43 10.95
C ILE A 375 -20.05 -4.72 10.41
N VAL A 376 -20.19 -5.75 9.58
CA VAL A 376 -21.52 -6.15 9.03
C VAL A 376 -22.51 -6.47 10.15
N GLY A 377 -22.05 -7.12 11.24
CA GLY A 377 -22.86 -7.40 12.42
C GLY A 377 -23.79 -8.62 12.31
N ASN A 378 -23.90 -9.23 11.12
CA ASN A 378 -24.64 -10.48 10.94
C ASN A 378 -24.00 -11.58 11.78
N THR A 379 -24.83 -12.36 12.47
CA THR A 379 -24.38 -13.48 13.31
C THR A 379 -24.75 -14.80 12.67
N PHE A 380 -23.79 -15.72 12.57
CA PHE A 380 -23.92 -17.02 11.93
C PHE A 380 -23.46 -18.15 12.88
N GLY A 381 -23.60 -19.39 12.43
CA GLY A 381 -23.10 -20.57 13.13
C GLY A 381 -24.10 -21.23 14.07
N SER A 382 -23.90 -22.53 14.27
CA SER A 382 -24.62 -23.39 15.23
C SER A 382 -23.71 -24.58 15.62
N PRO A 383 -23.68 -24.99 16.90
CA PRO A 383 -24.39 -24.41 18.05
C PRO A 383 -23.78 -23.09 18.56
N HIS A 384 -22.52 -22.79 18.20
CA HIS A 384 -21.83 -21.58 18.65
C HIS A 384 -21.91 -20.47 17.61
N LYS A 385 -22.36 -19.31 18.04
CA LYS A 385 -22.59 -18.14 17.19
C LYS A 385 -21.34 -17.28 17.07
N PHE A 386 -21.07 -16.79 15.86
CA PHE A 386 -19.98 -15.86 15.57
C PHE A 386 -20.49 -14.66 14.75
N THR A 387 -19.81 -13.53 14.87
CA THR A 387 -20.14 -12.30 14.13
C THR A 387 -19.30 -12.18 12.87
N ASN A 388 -19.95 -11.92 11.74
CA ASN A 388 -19.31 -11.57 10.49
C ASN A 388 -18.78 -10.14 10.55
N ILE A 389 -17.47 -10.00 10.31
CA ILE A 389 -16.83 -8.70 10.15
C ILE A 389 -16.97 -8.26 8.71
N LYS A 390 -16.47 -9.08 7.76
CA LYS A 390 -16.56 -8.80 6.34
C LYS A 390 -16.38 -10.07 5.50
N THR A 391 -17.27 -10.26 4.53
CA THR A 391 -17.12 -11.26 3.46
C THR A 391 -16.44 -10.67 2.23
N GLY A 392 -15.84 -11.54 1.42
CA GLY A 392 -15.29 -11.21 0.11
C GLY A 392 -15.42 -12.36 -0.87
N THR A 393 -16.00 -12.10 -2.04
CA THR A 393 -16.20 -13.12 -3.07
C THR A 393 -15.63 -12.62 -4.40
N ASN A 394 -14.76 -13.43 -4.99
CA ASN A 394 -14.33 -13.36 -6.39
C ASN A 394 -14.56 -14.74 -7.02
N GLU A 395 -13.50 -15.43 -7.48
CA GLU A 395 -13.57 -16.85 -7.87
C GLU A 395 -13.72 -17.80 -6.66
N ARG A 396 -13.42 -17.29 -5.46
CA ARG A 396 -13.43 -17.98 -4.17
C ARG A 396 -13.96 -17.06 -3.08
N GLU A 397 -14.34 -17.65 -1.95
CA GLU A 397 -14.96 -16.95 -0.82
C GLU A 397 -13.96 -16.71 0.30
N SER A 398 -14.05 -15.57 0.97
CA SER A 398 -13.23 -15.21 2.12
C SER A 398 -14.10 -14.54 3.17
N MET A 399 -13.78 -14.77 4.44
CA MET A 399 -14.54 -14.23 5.57
C MET A 399 -13.59 -13.82 6.70
N LEU A 400 -13.81 -12.61 7.19
CA LEU A 400 -13.29 -12.14 8.47
C LEU A 400 -14.43 -12.24 9.48
N SER A 401 -14.16 -12.85 10.63
CA SER A 401 -15.18 -13.03 11.67
C SER A 401 -14.58 -12.97 13.07
N MET A 402 -15.45 -12.83 14.06
CA MET A 402 -15.08 -12.85 15.47
C MET A 402 -16.07 -13.65 16.32
N ILE A 403 -15.57 -14.17 17.44
CA ILE A 403 -16.36 -14.84 18.47
C ILE A 403 -15.82 -14.49 19.85
N ARG A 404 -16.69 -14.41 20.85
CA ARG A 404 -16.31 -14.23 22.25
C ARG A 404 -16.49 -15.53 23.03
N ILE A 405 -15.43 -16.01 23.68
CA ILE A 405 -15.44 -17.25 24.48
C ILE A 405 -14.81 -16.93 25.84
N LYS A 406 -15.54 -17.19 26.93
CA LYS A 406 -15.10 -16.92 28.31
C LYS A 406 -14.51 -15.51 28.52
N GLY A 407 -15.15 -14.51 27.94
CA GLY A 407 -14.75 -13.11 28.09
C GLY A 407 -13.65 -12.64 27.14
N LYS A 408 -12.94 -13.55 26.46
CA LYS A 408 -11.89 -13.25 25.47
C LYS A 408 -12.46 -13.20 24.05
N THR A 409 -11.94 -12.29 23.22
CA THR A 409 -12.30 -12.19 21.81
C THR A 409 -11.31 -12.97 20.95
N TYR A 410 -11.84 -13.74 20.01
CA TYR A 410 -11.09 -14.46 18.99
C TYR A 410 -11.54 -14.00 17.61
N TYR A 411 -10.58 -13.91 16.71
CA TYR A 411 -10.77 -13.52 15.32
C TYR A 411 -10.40 -14.67 14.41
N ILE A 412 -11.08 -14.77 13.27
CA ILE A 412 -10.83 -15.76 12.24
C ILE A 412 -10.69 -15.04 10.90
N ALA A 413 -9.54 -15.23 10.26
CA ALA A 413 -9.29 -14.83 8.88
C ALA A 413 -9.28 -16.09 8.00
N LEU A 414 -10.38 -16.33 7.28
CA LEU A 414 -10.55 -17.43 6.34
C LEU A 414 -10.44 -16.89 4.91
N MET A 415 -9.47 -17.39 4.14
CA MET A 415 -9.15 -16.86 2.81
C MET A 415 -9.31 -17.93 1.73
N ALA A 416 -10.07 -17.57 0.69
CA ALA A 416 -10.23 -18.30 -0.56
C ALA A 416 -10.71 -19.76 -0.42
N ALA A 417 -11.83 -19.96 0.29
CA ALA A 417 -12.62 -21.18 0.26
C ALA A 417 -13.28 -21.42 -1.11
N ASP A 418 -13.55 -22.69 -1.42
CA ASP A 418 -14.19 -23.09 -2.67
C ASP A 418 -15.59 -22.47 -2.79
N HIS A 419 -15.93 -21.99 -3.98
CA HIS A 419 -17.28 -21.52 -4.28
C HIS A 419 -18.15 -22.71 -4.72
N THR A 420 -18.72 -23.44 -3.75
CA THR A 420 -19.35 -24.76 -4.00
C THR A 420 -20.82 -24.70 -4.40
N SER A 421 -21.47 -23.54 -4.34
CA SER A 421 -22.89 -23.37 -4.66
C SER A 421 -23.14 -22.12 -5.52
N SER A 422 -24.26 -22.09 -6.26
CA SER A 422 -24.69 -20.90 -7.00
C SER A 422 -25.17 -19.76 -6.09
N GLN A 423 -25.36 -20.02 -4.80
CA GLN A 423 -25.79 -19.07 -3.78
C GLN A 423 -24.66 -18.65 -2.80
N GLY A 424 -23.47 -19.23 -2.95
CA GLY A 424 -22.33 -19.08 -2.03
C GLY A 424 -22.50 -19.79 -0.67
N GLY A 425 -21.63 -19.46 0.30
CA GLY A 425 -21.77 -19.79 1.72
C GLY A 425 -20.85 -20.88 2.27
N THR A 426 -19.85 -21.31 1.50
CA THR A 426 -18.80 -22.22 1.99
C THR A 426 -18.01 -21.55 3.11
N ASP A 427 -17.70 -20.27 2.98
CA ASP A 427 -17.00 -19.47 4.00
C ASP A 427 -17.71 -19.51 5.37
N VAL A 428 -19.04 -19.39 5.38
CA VAL A 428 -19.85 -19.48 6.61
C VAL A 428 -19.80 -20.89 7.21
N ASN A 429 -19.91 -21.94 6.38
CA ASN A 429 -19.89 -23.33 6.83
C ASN A 429 -18.52 -23.71 7.43
N GLU A 430 -17.44 -23.34 6.75
CA GLU A 430 -16.08 -23.61 7.22
C GLU A 430 -15.74 -22.80 8.47
N THR A 431 -16.17 -21.53 8.52
CA THR A 431 -16.04 -20.71 9.74
C THR A 431 -16.82 -21.33 10.90
N THR A 432 -18.01 -21.89 10.65
CA THR A 432 -18.80 -22.60 11.68
C THR A 432 -18.04 -23.81 12.22
N ALA A 433 -17.40 -24.60 11.36
CA ALA A 433 -16.61 -25.75 11.78
C ALA A 433 -15.39 -25.34 12.60
N ILE A 434 -14.69 -24.27 12.22
CA ILE A 434 -13.58 -23.68 12.97
C ILE A 434 -14.05 -23.19 14.34
N VAL A 435 -15.18 -22.49 14.39
CA VAL A 435 -15.77 -21.95 15.63
C VAL A 435 -16.15 -23.06 16.60
N ASN A 436 -16.76 -24.13 16.12
CA ASN A 436 -17.14 -25.26 16.98
C ASN A 436 -15.91 -25.94 17.58
N TRP A 437 -14.88 -26.17 16.76
CA TRP A 437 -13.60 -26.67 17.28
C TRP A 437 -12.96 -25.71 18.29
N LEU A 438 -12.89 -24.41 17.97
CA LEU A 438 -12.27 -23.42 18.85
C LEU A 438 -13.00 -23.37 20.19
N TRP A 439 -14.32 -23.45 20.19
CA TRP A 439 -15.13 -23.47 21.40
C TRP A 439 -14.70 -24.59 22.33
N ASP A 440 -14.61 -25.83 21.83
CA ASP A 440 -14.21 -27.00 22.61
C ASP A 440 -12.73 -26.94 23.03
N TYR A 441 -11.87 -26.39 22.18
CA TYR A 441 -10.43 -26.29 22.43
C TYR A 441 -10.06 -25.32 23.56
N VAL A 442 -10.82 -24.24 23.72
CA VAL A 442 -10.55 -23.20 24.74
C VAL A 442 -11.48 -23.27 25.95
N GLN A 443 -12.37 -24.28 26.02
CA GLN A 443 -13.03 -24.65 27.27
C GLN A 443 -11.99 -25.15 28.26
#